data_AF-X0B137-F1
#
_entry.id   AF-X0B137-F1
#
_cell.length_a   1.000
_cell.length_b   1.000
_cell.length_c   1.000
_cell.angle_alpha   90.00
_cell.angle_beta   90.00
_cell.angle_gamma   90.00
#
_symmetry.space_group_name_H-M   'P 1'
#
loop_
_entity.id
_entity.type
_entity.pdbx_description
1 polymer ?
#
loop_
_entity_poly.entity_id
_entity_poly.type
_entity_poly.pdbx_seq_one_letter_code
_entity_poly.pdbx_strand_id
1 'polypeptide(L)'
;MKQEKKLEVDEDEASDDLLKLHEEMAALQSRLAAAAGRLSRIRKIRARVKEKRSEATRRGLQEVEKEDGILSMLDAHEDAVVRDLQVDHVPNDVDWSSLGLGDDFLNASPLFDFGESSSGAAGRS
;
A
#
# COMPACT_ATOMS: atom_id res chain seq x y z
N MET A 1 62.40 -50.30 -19.01
CA MET A 1 62.53 -50.21 -17.54
C MET A 1 62.57 -48.80 -16.97
N LYS A 2 63.60 -47.95 -17.19
CA LYS A 2 63.61 -46.57 -16.59
C LYS A 2 62.56 -45.62 -17.17
N GLN A 3 62.31 -45.68 -18.49
CA GLN A 3 61.29 -44.85 -19.15
C GLN A 3 59.86 -45.32 -18.82
N GLU A 4 59.61 -46.64 -18.82
CA GLU A 4 58.30 -47.18 -18.42
C GLU A 4 57.91 -46.76 -17.01
N LYS A 5 58.82 -46.87 -16.02
CA LYS A 5 58.56 -46.39 -14.66
C LYS A 5 58.27 -44.91 -14.57
N LYS A 6 58.86 -44.10 -15.45
CA LYS A 6 58.57 -42.66 -15.48
C LYS A 6 57.17 -42.40 -16.02
N LEU A 7 56.80 -43.09 -17.10
CA LEU A 7 55.46 -42.98 -17.67
C LEU A 7 54.37 -43.45 -16.70
N GLU A 8 54.64 -44.51 -15.94
CA GLU A 8 53.73 -45.02 -14.90
C GLU A 8 53.49 -43.97 -13.80
N VAL A 9 54.55 -43.30 -13.33
CA VAL A 9 54.42 -42.20 -12.35
C VAL A 9 53.68 -40.99 -12.94
N ASP A 10 54.02 -40.61 -14.18
CA ASP A 10 53.36 -39.48 -14.86
C ASP A 10 51.86 -39.78 -15.11
N GLU A 11 51.50 -41.05 -15.37
CA GLU A 11 50.11 -41.52 -15.53
C GLU A 11 49.34 -41.47 -14.21
N ASP A 12 49.93 -41.96 -13.13
CA ASP A 12 49.34 -41.92 -11.79
C ASP A 12 49.09 -40.46 -11.34
N GLU A 13 50.06 -39.55 -11.56
CA GLU A 13 49.91 -38.14 -11.21
C GLU A 13 48.81 -37.47 -12.05
N ALA A 14 48.76 -37.74 -13.36
CA ALA A 14 47.69 -37.24 -14.21
C ALA A 14 46.31 -37.78 -13.83
N SER A 15 46.23 -39.04 -13.39
CA SER A 15 45.01 -39.66 -12.90
C SER A 15 44.51 -39.00 -11.62
N ASP A 16 45.41 -38.77 -10.65
CA ASP A 16 45.09 -38.08 -9.40
C ASP A 16 44.60 -36.64 -9.63
N ASP A 17 45.24 -35.92 -10.54
CA ASP A 17 44.85 -34.56 -10.88
C ASP A 17 43.49 -34.49 -11.59
N LEU A 18 43.20 -35.45 -12.47
CA LEU A 18 41.88 -35.58 -13.09
C LEU A 18 40.79 -35.84 -12.03
N LEU A 19 41.09 -36.67 -11.04
CA LEU A 19 40.16 -37.01 -9.96
C LEU A 19 39.87 -35.79 -9.08
N LYS A 20 40.91 -35.03 -8.68
CA LYS A 20 40.73 -33.77 -7.94
C LYS A 20 39.88 -32.77 -8.72
N LEU A 21 40.14 -32.59 -10.01
CA LEU A 21 39.35 -31.69 -10.86
C LEU A 21 37.88 -32.10 -10.93
N HIS A 22 37.60 -33.40 -10.97
CA HIS A 22 36.23 -33.90 -10.96
C HIS A 22 35.53 -33.61 -9.62
N GLU A 23 36.21 -33.78 -8.49
CA GLU A 23 35.68 -33.43 -7.17
C GLU A 23 35.40 -31.93 -7.04
N GLU A 24 36.32 -31.08 -7.49
CA GLU A 24 36.14 -29.63 -7.53
C GLU A 24 34.95 -29.23 -8.40
N MET A 25 34.80 -29.87 -9.56
CA MET A 25 33.67 -29.64 -10.46
C MET A 25 32.34 -30.02 -9.82
N ALA A 26 32.28 -31.17 -9.15
CA ALA A 26 31.09 -31.60 -8.42
C ALA A 26 30.73 -30.62 -7.29
N ALA A 27 31.74 -30.13 -6.55
CA ALA A 27 31.54 -29.12 -5.52
C ALA A 27 31.01 -27.79 -6.10
N LEU A 28 31.56 -27.34 -7.23
CA LEU A 28 31.09 -26.14 -7.93
C LEU A 28 29.66 -26.30 -8.45
N GLN A 29 29.33 -27.43 -9.05
CA GLN A 29 27.97 -27.73 -9.52
C GLN A 29 26.95 -27.73 -8.37
N SER A 30 27.31 -28.33 -7.23
CA SER A 30 26.48 -28.30 -6.02
C SER A 30 26.24 -26.88 -5.52
N ARG A 31 27.30 -26.05 -5.45
CA ARG A 31 27.19 -24.64 -5.07
C ARG A 31 26.33 -23.84 -6.04
N LEU A 32 26.47 -24.09 -7.35
CA LEU A 32 25.67 -23.45 -8.39
C LEU A 32 24.19 -23.80 -8.24
N ALA A 33 23.86 -25.08 -8.05
CA ALA A 33 22.50 -25.54 -7.85
C ALA A 33 21.86 -24.89 -6.60
N ALA A 34 22.60 -24.84 -5.49
CA ALA A 34 22.15 -24.17 -4.26
C ALA A 34 21.90 -22.67 -4.48
N ALA A 35 22.81 -21.96 -5.16
CA ALA A 35 22.67 -20.54 -5.47
C ALA A 35 21.48 -20.26 -6.40
N ALA A 36 21.31 -21.05 -7.45
CA ALA A 36 20.17 -20.96 -8.37
C ALA A 36 18.84 -21.20 -7.65
N GLY A 37 18.79 -22.21 -6.76
CA GLY A 37 17.63 -22.48 -5.93
C GLY A 37 17.27 -21.31 -5.00
N ARG A 38 18.28 -20.72 -4.34
CA ARG A 38 18.09 -19.50 -3.51
C ARG A 38 17.57 -18.34 -4.34
N LEU A 39 18.15 -18.08 -5.51
CA LEU A 39 17.72 -17.00 -6.40
C LEU A 39 16.27 -17.18 -6.86
N SER A 40 15.88 -18.40 -7.22
CA SER A 40 14.50 -18.74 -7.61
C SER A 40 13.50 -18.45 -6.47
N ARG A 41 13.83 -18.85 -5.23
CA ARG A 41 13.00 -18.53 -4.06
C ARG A 41 12.87 -17.03 -3.82
N ILE A 42 13.98 -16.28 -3.91
CA ILE A 42 13.98 -14.82 -3.76
C ILE A 42 13.08 -14.16 -4.82
N ARG A 43 13.16 -14.61 -6.08
CA ARG A 43 12.30 -14.10 -7.16
C ARG A 43 10.82 -14.38 -6.89
N LYS A 44 10.47 -15.58 -6.43
CA LYS A 44 9.09 -15.93 -6.06
C LYS A 44 8.55 -15.07 -4.91
N ILE A 45 9.35 -14.87 -3.87
CA ILE A 45 8.98 -14.01 -2.73
C ILE A 45 8.76 -12.58 -3.20
N ARG A 46 9.70 -12.03 -4.00
CA ARG A 46 9.59 -10.68 -4.55
C ARG A 46 8.31 -10.47 -5.36
N ALA A 47 7.94 -11.45 -6.21
CA ALA A 47 6.70 -11.39 -6.98
C ALA A 47 5.46 -11.31 -6.09
N ARG A 48 5.37 -12.19 -5.08
CA ARG A 48 4.26 -12.20 -4.11
C ARG A 48 4.17 -10.91 -3.29
N VAL A 49 5.30 -10.33 -2.88
CA VAL A 49 5.31 -9.05 -2.16
C VAL A 49 4.78 -7.93 -3.05
N LYS A 50 5.19 -7.89 -4.33
CA LYS A 50 4.70 -6.89 -5.28
C LYS A 50 3.18 -7.01 -5.48
N GLU A 51 2.69 -8.23 -5.68
CA GLU A 51 1.26 -8.53 -5.85
C GLU A 51 0.44 -8.11 -4.62
N LYS A 52 0.85 -8.52 -3.42
CA LYS A 52 0.19 -8.13 -2.16
C LYS A 52 0.16 -6.62 -1.98
N ARG A 53 1.25 -5.91 -2.30
CA ARG A 53 1.31 -4.45 -2.22
C ARG A 53 0.31 -3.82 -3.19
N SER A 54 0.25 -4.25 -4.45
CA SER A 54 -0.72 -3.73 -5.41
C SER A 54 -2.16 -4.00 -4.98
N GLU A 55 -2.43 -5.16 -4.42
CA GLU A 55 -3.76 -5.49 -3.92
C GLU A 55 -4.15 -4.63 -2.71
N ALA A 56 -3.24 -4.43 -1.75
CA ALA A 56 -3.49 -3.56 -0.60
C ALA A 56 -3.77 -2.12 -1.03
N THR A 57 -2.98 -1.57 -1.96
CA THR A 57 -3.22 -0.23 -2.53
C THR A 57 -4.58 -0.15 -3.22
N ARG A 58 -4.94 -1.17 -4.02
CA ARG A 58 -6.25 -1.22 -4.69
C ARG A 58 -7.40 -1.25 -3.68
N ARG A 59 -7.30 -2.08 -2.64
CA ARG A 59 -8.34 -2.18 -1.60
C ARG A 59 -8.49 -0.88 -0.83
N GLY A 60 -7.38 -0.25 -0.43
CA GLY A 60 -7.41 1.04 0.26
C GLY A 60 -8.04 2.14 -0.58
N LEU A 61 -7.73 2.21 -1.88
CA LEU A 61 -8.35 3.20 -2.77
C LEU A 61 -9.86 2.98 -2.91
N GLN A 62 -10.31 1.72 -3.01
CA GLN A 62 -11.74 1.37 -3.04
C GLN A 62 -12.46 1.67 -1.72
N GLU A 63 -11.76 1.67 -0.60
CA GLU A 63 -12.32 2.00 0.71
C GLU A 63 -12.52 3.51 0.83
N VAL A 64 -11.49 4.29 0.46
CA VAL A 64 -11.57 5.76 0.39
C VAL A 64 -12.70 6.22 -0.55
N GLU A 65 -12.81 5.65 -1.74
CA GLU A 65 -13.87 6.02 -2.69
C GLU A 65 -15.29 5.72 -2.15
N LYS A 66 -15.43 4.67 -1.32
CA LYS A 66 -16.71 4.39 -0.65
C LYS A 66 -17.01 5.39 0.46
N GLU A 67 -16.00 5.75 1.26
CA GLU A 67 -16.13 6.75 2.31
C GLU A 67 -16.51 8.11 1.72
N ASP A 68 -15.88 8.54 0.62
CA ASP A 68 -16.23 9.76 -0.10
C ASP A 68 -17.69 9.76 -0.57
N GLY A 69 -18.19 8.62 -1.06
CA GLY A 69 -19.59 8.47 -1.44
C GLY A 69 -20.55 8.60 -0.25
N ILE A 70 -20.18 8.08 0.92
CA ILE A 70 -20.98 8.20 2.15
C ILE A 70 -20.98 9.65 2.64
N LEU A 71 -19.81 10.32 2.65
CA LEU A 71 -19.69 11.72 3.05
C LEU A 71 -20.54 12.61 2.13
N SER A 72 -20.46 12.42 0.82
CA SER A 72 -21.28 13.19 -0.14
C SER A 72 -22.78 12.98 0.06
N MET A 73 -23.21 11.75 0.42
CA MET A 73 -24.61 11.47 0.76
C MET A 73 -25.02 12.10 2.09
N LEU A 74 -24.12 12.11 3.07
CA LEU A 74 -24.34 12.74 4.37
C LEU A 74 -24.48 14.25 4.23
N ASP A 75 -23.61 14.90 3.47
CA ASP A 75 -23.67 16.33 3.15
C ASP A 75 -25.01 16.68 2.48
N ALA A 76 -25.42 15.89 1.48
CA ALA A 76 -26.69 16.11 0.79
C ALA A 76 -27.92 15.94 1.70
N HIS A 77 -27.84 15.02 2.67
CA HIS A 77 -28.87 14.83 3.67
C HIS A 77 -28.88 15.97 4.70
N GLU A 78 -27.71 16.39 5.18
CA GLU A 78 -27.56 17.55 6.05
C GLU A 78 -28.18 18.78 5.38
N ASP A 79 -27.80 19.09 4.15
CA ASP A 79 -28.38 20.16 3.34
C ASP A 79 -29.91 20.07 3.22
N ALA A 80 -30.46 18.87 3.11
CA ALA A 80 -31.91 18.66 3.05
C ALA A 80 -32.58 19.01 4.39
N VAL A 81 -32.03 18.51 5.51
CA VAL A 81 -32.52 18.81 6.85
C VAL A 81 -32.40 20.31 7.16
N VAL A 82 -31.28 20.94 6.78
CA VAL A 82 -31.08 22.39 6.90
C VAL A 82 -32.19 23.15 6.18
N ARG A 83 -32.48 22.79 4.92
CA ARG A 83 -33.56 23.44 4.16
C ARG A 83 -34.93 23.26 4.81
N ASP A 84 -35.24 22.05 5.28
CA ASP A 84 -36.53 21.76 5.93
C ASP A 84 -36.71 22.61 7.20
N LEU A 85 -35.67 22.72 8.04
CA LEU A 85 -35.70 23.55 9.25
C LEU A 85 -35.83 25.05 8.95
N GLN A 86 -35.23 25.53 7.86
CA GLN A 86 -35.42 26.91 7.39
C GLN A 86 -36.85 27.17 6.91
N VAL A 87 -37.46 26.22 6.18
CA VAL A 87 -38.86 26.27 5.75
C VAL A 87 -39.81 26.30 6.95
N ASP A 88 -39.50 25.52 7.99
CA ASP A 88 -40.24 25.50 9.25
C ASP A 88 -39.95 26.71 10.16
N HIS A 89 -39.15 27.68 9.69
CA HIS A 89 -38.76 28.89 10.41
C HIS A 89 -38.15 28.63 11.79
N VAL A 90 -37.41 27.53 11.93
CA VAL A 90 -36.68 27.22 13.16
C VAL A 90 -35.62 28.31 13.40
N PRO A 91 -35.60 28.95 14.59
CA PRO A 91 -34.61 29.97 14.90
C PRO A 91 -33.18 29.44 14.81
N ASN A 92 -32.32 30.18 14.11
CA ASN A 92 -30.92 29.80 13.90
C ASN A 92 -30.05 30.01 15.16
N ASP A 93 -30.44 30.99 15.98
CA ASP A 93 -29.82 31.29 17.27
C ASP A 93 -30.63 30.61 18.37
N VAL A 94 -30.24 29.39 18.71
CA VAL A 94 -30.87 28.60 19.78
C VAL A 94 -30.15 28.89 21.10
N ASP A 95 -30.87 29.41 22.09
CA ASP A 95 -30.36 29.54 23.46
C ASP A 95 -30.34 28.16 24.14
N TRP A 96 -29.24 27.43 23.96
CA TRP A 96 -29.05 26.09 24.53
C TRP A 96 -29.15 26.08 26.07
N SER A 97 -28.76 27.17 26.73
CA SER A 97 -28.87 27.30 28.18
C SER A 97 -30.32 27.29 28.66
N SER A 98 -31.24 27.86 27.88
CA SER A 98 -32.68 27.84 28.19
C SER A 98 -33.31 26.44 28.11
N LEU A 99 -32.67 25.51 27.38
CA LEU A 99 -33.10 24.12 27.21
C LEU A 99 -32.49 23.16 28.25
N GLY A 100 -31.70 23.68 29.20
CA GLY A 100 -31.03 22.88 30.23
C GLY A 100 -29.83 22.08 29.72
N LEU A 101 -29.40 22.33 28.49
CA LEU A 101 -28.13 21.85 27.93
C LEU A 101 -27.09 22.92 28.29
N GLY A 102 -26.23 22.62 29.27
CA GLY A 102 -25.32 23.59 29.87
C GLY A 102 -24.23 24.12 28.94
N ASP A 103 -23.21 24.76 29.53
CA ASP A 103 -22.16 25.52 28.86
C ASP A 103 -21.40 24.76 27.73
N ASP A 104 -21.51 23.44 27.69
CA ASP A 104 -20.89 22.55 26.71
C ASP A 104 -21.29 22.85 25.25
N PHE A 105 -22.46 23.46 25.03
CA PHE A 105 -22.98 23.83 23.70
C PHE A 105 -22.91 25.33 23.40
N LEU A 106 -22.36 26.15 24.30
CA LEU A 106 -22.25 27.60 24.08
C LEU A 106 -21.30 27.98 22.93
N ASN A 107 -20.37 27.09 22.58
CA ASN A 107 -19.48 27.24 21.42
C ASN A 107 -19.99 26.49 20.18
N ALA A 108 -21.22 25.98 20.20
CA ALA A 108 -21.80 25.39 19.00
C ALA A 108 -21.94 26.50 17.94
N SER A 109 -21.48 26.21 16.72
CA SER A 109 -21.74 27.06 15.57
C SER A 109 -23.26 27.26 15.37
N PRO A 110 -23.68 28.35 14.70
CA PRO A 110 -25.08 28.55 14.32
C PRO A 110 -25.66 27.30 13.65
N LEU A 111 -26.98 27.07 13.81
CA LEU A 111 -27.63 25.85 13.30
C LEU A 111 -27.38 25.69 11.79
N PHE A 112 -27.35 26.80 11.05
CA PHE A 112 -26.98 26.92 9.64
C PHE A 112 -26.18 28.20 9.39
N ASP A 113 -25.24 28.17 8.45
CA ASP A 113 -24.49 29.35 8.03
C ASP A 113 -25.27 30.12 6.95
N PHE A 114 -25.58 31.40 7.17
CA PHE A 114 -26.20 32.24 6.13
C PHE A 114 -25.13 32.65 5.12
N GLY A 115 -24.69 31.69 4.30
CA GLY A 115 -23.79 31.94 3.17
C GLY A 115 -24.45 32.90 2.20
N GLU A 116 -23.84 34.08 2.02
CA GLU A 116 -24.14 34.99 0.93
C GLU A 116 -24.22 34.22 -0.38
N SER A 117 -25.27 34.51 -1.16
CA SER A 117 -25.40 34.05 -2.54
C SER A 117 -24.06 34.19 -3.26
N SER A 118 -23.52 33.06 -3.70
CA SER A 118 -22.45 33.00 -4.70
C SER A 118 -22.87 33.83 -5.92
N SER A 119 -22.53 35.12 -5.89
CA SER A 119 -22.65 36.02 -7.03
C SER A 119 -21.61 35.58 -8.03
N GLY A 120 -22.11 35.17 -9.20
CA GLY A 120 -21.29 34.58 -10.24
C GLY A 120 -20.22 35.54 -10.75
N ALA A 121 -19.16 34.93 -11.24
CA ALA A 121 -18.13 35.58 -12.02
C ALA A 121 -18.71 36.43 -13.18
N ALA A 122 -18.38 37.73 -13.18
CA ALA A 122 -18.27 38.61 -14.35
C ALA A 122 -17.44 39.83 -13.87
N GLY A 123 -16.24 40.14 -14.35
CA GLY A 123 -15.75 40.12 -15.71
C GLY A 123 -15.75 41.56 -16.26
N ARG A 124 -14.57 42.21 -16.25
CA ARG A 124 -14.16 43.40 -17.06
C ARG A 124 -14.95 44.71 -16.78
N SER A 125 -14.38 45.90 -16.70
CA SER A 125 -13.22 46.55 -17.35
C SER A 125 -12.74 47.71 -16.49
#